data_AF-A0A856MBT6-F1
#
_entry.id   AF-A0A856MBT6-F1
#
_cell.length_a   1.000
_cell.length_b   1.000
_cell.length_c   1.000
_cell.angle_alpha   90.00
_cell.angle_beta   90.00
_cell.angle_gamma   90.00
#
_symmetry.space_group_name_H-M   'P 1'
#
loop_
_entity.id
_entity.type
_entity.pdbx_description
1 polymer ?
#
loop_
_entity_poly.entity_id
_entity_poly.type
_entity_poly.pdbx_seq_one_letter_code
_entity_poly.pdbx_strand_id
1 'polypeptide(L)'
;MNKKKKKNKAEAEEIKPVVVTRIPGFSSKFKEDLAWWFKQDFDKASKILDLVTGVMQNPFEGIGKPEPLKYISYIAVRAGL
;
A
#
# COMPACT_ATOMS: atom_id res chain seq x y z
N MET A 1 20.07 -48.33 20.05
CA MET A 1 20.08 -47.85 18.65
C MET A 1 18.65 -47.84 18.13
N ASN A 2 18.23 -46.69 17.56
CA ASN A 2 17.09 -46.44 16.66
C ASN A 2 15.71 -47.09 16.98
N LYS A 3 14.61 -46.34 17.10
CA LYS A 3 14.16 -45.27 16.20
C LYS A 3 13.43 -44.16 16.96
N LYS A 4 13.89 -42.93 16.71
CA LYS A 4 13.29 -41.65 17.06
C LYS A 4 11.90 -41.49 16.43
N LYS A 5 10.98 -40.94 17.24
CA LYS A 5 10.14 -39.76 16.99
C LYS A 5 9.75 -39.48 15.52
N LYS A 6 8.44 -39.37 15.26
CA LYS A 6 7.71 -38.09 15.30
C LYS A 6 6.22 -38.35 15.09
N LYS A 7 5.43 -38.15 16.15
CA LYS A 7 3.98 -38.00 16.04
C LYS A 7 3.70 -36.70 15.31
N ASN A 8 2.82 -36.79 14.31
CA ASN A 8 2.24 -35.67 13.58
C ASN A 8 1.63 -34.64 14.55
N LYS A 9 1.92 -33.37 14.30
CA LYS A 9 1.00 -32.27 14.61
C LYS A 9 1.32 -31.15 13.63
N ALA A 10 0.52 -31.08 12.56
CA ALA A 10 0.42 -29.89 11.74
C ALA A 10 -0.21 -28.81 12.63
N GLU A 11 0.63 -27.99 13.25
CA GLU A 11 0.21 -26.72 13.82
C GLU A 11 -0.08 -25.80 12.64
N ALA A 12 -1.37 -25.65 12.32
CA ALA A 12 -1.85 -24.52 11.57
C ALA A 12 -1.46 -23.27 12.36
N GLU A 13 -0.39 -22.62 11.95
CA GLU A 13 0.00 -21.32 12.46
C GLU A 13 -1.15 -20.35 12.14
N GLU A 14 -1.98 -20.03 13.15
CA GLU A 14 -2.93 -18.93 13.07
C GLU A 14 -2.13 -17.67 12.69
N ILE A 15 -2.28 -17.23 11.44
CA ILE A 15 -1.69 -15.99 10.96
C ILE A 15 -2.41 -14.87 11.70
N LYS A 16 -1.90 -14.47 12.87
CA LYS A 16 -2.41 -13.30 13.58
C LYS A 16 -2.26 -12.12 12.62
N PRO A 17 -3.33 -11.37 12.30
CA PRO A 17 -3.22 -10.26 11.38
C PRO A 17 -2.21 -9.27 11.96
N VAL A 18 -1.07 -9.11 11.28
CA VAL A 18 -0.11 -8.05 11.60
C VAL A 18 -0.81 -6.75 11.24
N VAL A 19 -1.27 -6.02 12.25
CA VAL A 19 -1.85 -4.68 12.06
C VAL A 19 -0.70 -3.75 11.71
N VAL A 20 -0.52 -3.48 10.41
CA VAL A 20 0.51 -2.55 9.92
C VAL A 20 -0.05 -1.13 9.95
N THR A 21 0.45 -0.30 10.86
CA THR A 21 0.19 1.15 10.82
C THR A 21 0.96 1.77 9.65
N ARG A 22 0.24 2.40 8.72
CA ARG A 22 0.83 3.11 7.58
C ARG A 22 0.62 4.61 7.73
N ILE A 23 1.65 5.39 7.42
CA ILE A 23 1.61 6.85 7.44
C ILE A 23 1.91 7.32 6.01
N PRO A 24 0.97 7.95 5.30
CA PRO A 24 1.22 8.43 3.95
C PRO A 24 2.15 9.65 3.98
N GLY A 25 3.17 9.63 3.13
CA GLY A 25 3.99 10.80 2.82
C GLY A 25 3.51 11.47 1.54
N PHE A 26 3.29 12.79 1.58
CA PHE A 26 2.90 13.57 0.41
C PHE A 26 3.98 14.59 0.06
N SER A 27 4.36 14.65 -1.22
CA SER A 27 5.25 15.69 -1.73
C SER A 27 4.55 17.06 -1.74
N SER A 28 5.32 18.15 -1.76
CA SER A 28 4.76 19.50 -1.91
C SER A 28 3.95 19.63 -3.20
N LYS A 29 4.46 19.06 -4.30
CA LYS A 29 3.77 19.06 -5.59
C LYS A 29 2.42 18.34 -5.55
N PHE A 30 2.31 17.22 -4.83
CA PHE A 30 1.02 16.55 -4.64
C PHE A 30 -0.01 17.48 -3.99
N LYS A 31 0.41 18.24 -2.96
CA LYS A 31 -0.49 19.17 -2.25
C LYS A 31 -0.95 20.31 -3.17
N GLU A 32 -0.04 20.84 -3.98
CA GLU A 32 -0.35 21.87 -4.98
C GLU A 32 -1.33 21.35 -6.04
N ASP A 33 -1.07 20.18 -6.61
CA ASP A 33 -1.92 19.57 -7.63
C ASP A 33 -3.32 19.24 -7.05
N LEU A 34 -3.40 18.73 -5.81
CA LEU A 34 -4.67 18.48 -5.14
C LEU A 34 -5.45 19.78 -4.87
N ALA A 35 -4.78 20.84 -4.41
CA ALA A 35 -5.41 22.14 -4.20
C ALA A 35 -5.91 22.76 -5.51
N TRP A 36 -5.20 22.54 -6.62
CA TRP A 36 -5.65 22.94 -7.95
C TRP A 36 -6.91 22.17 -8.37
N TRP A 37 -6.95 20.85 -8.15
CA TRP A 37 -8.14 20.04 -8.43
C TRP A 37 -9.36 20.48 -7.62
N PHE A 38 -9.21 20.83 -6.34
CA PHE A 38 -10.32 21.37 -5.56
C PHE A 38 -10.93 22.65 -6.14
N LYS A 39 -10.12 23.48 -6.82
CA LYS A 39 -10.60 24.69 -7.50
C LYS A 39 -11.25 24.41 -8.85
N GLN A 40 -10.79 23.36 -9.54
CA GLN A 40 -11.21 23.07 -10.90
C GLN A 40 -12.40 22.10 -10.96
N ASP A 41 -12.34 21.02 -10.19
CA ASP A 41 -13.26 19.89 -10.24
C ASP A 41 -13.21 19.11 -8.92
N PHE A 42 -14.19 19.37 -8.06
CA PHE A 42 -14.28 18.76 -6.74
C PHE A 42 -14.42 17.24 -6.81
N ASP A 43 -15.13 16.72 -7.81
CA ASP A 43 -15.36 15.27 -7.95
C ASP A 43 -14.05 14.55 -8.23
N LYS A 44 -13.15 15.16 -9.01
CA LYS A 44 -11.80 14.62 -9.22
C LYS A 44 -10.94 14.69 -7.97
N ALA A 45 -10.98 15.80 -7.23
CA ALA A 45 -10.26 15.92 -5.96
C ALA A 45 -10.71 14.85 -4.94
N SER A 46 -12.02 14.62 -4.85
CA SER A 46 -12.59 13.56 -3.99
C SER A 46 -12.09 12.18 -4.41
N LYS A 47 -12.13 11.86 -5.71
CA LYS A 47 -11.62 10.58 -6.22
C LYS A 47 -10.14 10.35 -5.92
N ILE A 48 -9.31 11.39 -5.94
CA ILE A 48 -7.89 11.29 -5.56
C ILE A 48 -7.76 10.89 -4.08
N LEU A 49 -8.58 11.47 -3.19
CA LEU A 49 -8.60 11.11 -1.77
C LEU A 49 -9.14 9.70 -1.53
N ASP A 50 -10.15 9.27 -2.31
CA ASP A 50 -10.65 7.89 -2.27
C ASP A 50 -9.55 6.89 -2.67
N LEU A 51 -8.76 7.23 -3.71
CA LEU A 51 -7.62 6.41 -4.13
C LEU A 51 -6.54 6.31 -3.05
N VAL A 52 -6.18 7.43 -2.43
CA VAL A 52 -5.22 7.44 -1.31
C VAL A 52 -5.71 6.54 -0.18
N THR A 53 -6.99 6.64 0.17
CA THR A 53 -7.61 5.82 1.22
C THR A 53 -7.59 4.33 0.84
N GLY A 54 -7.92 4.01 -0.40
CA GLY A 54 -7.86 2.66 -0.94
C GLY A 54 -6.46 2.07 -0.86
N VAL A 55 -5.43 2.81 -1.28
CA VAL A 55 -4.02 2.38 -1.20
C VAL A 55 -3.55 2.18 0.23
N MET A 56 -3.99 3.04 1.17
CA MET A 56 -3.65 2.89 2.59
C MET A 56 -4.25 1.63 3.21
N GLN A 57 -5.45 1.21 2.78
CA GLN A 57 -6.07 -0.05 3.19
C GLN A 57 -5.39 -1.23 2.49
N ASN A 58 -5.44 -1.24 1.16
CA ASN A 58 -4.97 -2.32 0.30
C ASN A 58 -4.04 -1.73 -0.79
N PRO A 59 -2.71 -1.81 -0.63
CA PRO A 59 -1.77 -1.11 -1.52
C PRO A 59 -1.53 -1.88 -2.83
N PHE A 60 -1.80 -3.18 -2.83
CA PHE A 60 -1.62 -4.08 -3.98
C PHE A 60 -2.95 -4.57 -4.57
N GLU A 61 -4.08 -4.16 -3.97
CA GLU A 61 -5.42 -4.53 -4.40
C GLU A 61 -6.31 -3.29 -4.33
N GLY A 62 -7.11 -3.00 -5.35
CA GLY A 62 -8.02 -1.86 -5.28
C GLY A 62 -8.43 -1.26 -6.61
N ILE A 63 -9.26 -0.22 -6.51
CA ILE A 63 -9.97 0.44 -7.62
C ILE A 63 -9.05 1.01 -8.72
N GLY A 64 -7.80 1.33 -8.37
CA GLY A 64 -6.83 1.91 -9.30
C GLY A 64 -6.12 0.90 -10.21
N LYS A 65 -6.35 -0.42 -10.05
CA LYS A 65 -5.55 -1.48 -10.69
C LYS A 65 -4.05 -1.21 -10.55
N PRO A 66 -3.49 -1.32 -9.33
CA PRO A 66 -2.09 -1.00 -9.09
C PRO A 66 -1.21 -1.91 -9.97
N GLU A 67 -0.63 -1.35 -11.02
CA GLU A 67 0.34 -2.09 -11.84
C GLU A 67 1.68 -2.14 -11.12
N PRO A 68 2.29 -3.33 -10.95
CA PRO A 68 3.63 -3.42 -10.42
C PRO A 68 4.59 -2.72 -11.38
N LEU A 69 5.23 -1.65 -10.91
CA LEU A 69 6.25 -0.95 -11.66
C LEU A 69 7.37 -1.95 -12.03
N LYS A 70 7.59 -2.16 -13.32
CA LYS A 70 8.49 -3.20 -13.88
C LYS A 70 9.98 -2.98 -13.57
N TYR A 71 10.33 -1.87 -12.96
CA TYR A 71 11.68 -1.59 -12.49
C TYR A 71 11.55 -0.84 -11.17
N ILE A 72 12.50 -1.04 -10.27
CA ILE A 72 12.65 -0.43 -8.93
C ILE A 72 12.10 -1.30 -7.79
N SER A 73 13.00 -2.08 -7.19
CA SER A 73 12.84 -2.73 -5.88
C SER A 73 12.89 -1.73 -4.70
N TYR A 74 12.36 -0.51 -4.85
CA TYR A 74 12.21 0.47 -3.77
C TYR A 74 11.02 1.41 -4.06
N ILE A 75 10.13 1.56 -3.08
CA ILE A 75 9.14 2.64 -3.05
C ILE A 75 9.90 3.94 -2.71
N ALA A 76 10.34 4.69 -3.71
CA ALA A 76 10.90 6.03 -3.56
C ALA A 76 10.62 6.86 -4.83
N VAL A 77 9.83 7.93 -4.70
CA VAL A 77 9.68 8.94 -5.77
C VAL A 77 10.89 9.88 -5.66
N ARG A 78 11.78 9.76 -6.64
CA ARG A 78 13.08 10.45 -6.73
C ARG A 78 12.88 11.95 -7.01
N ALA A 79 13.36 12.82 -6.11
CA ALA A 79 13.72 14.19 -6.44
C ALA A 79 15.24 14.22 -6.67
N GLY A 80 15.67 14.59 -7.87
CA GLY A 80 17.07 14.78 -8.22
C GLY A 80 17.46 16.25 -8.07
N LEU A 81 18.62 16.42 -7.42
CA LEU A 81 19.38 17.66 -7.15
C LEU A 81 18.85 18.54 -6.01
#